data_AF-A0A5E4RCY6-F1
#
_entry.id   AF-A0A5E4RCY6-F1
#
_cell.length_a   1.000
_cell.length_b   1.000
_cell.length_c   1.000
_cell.angle_alpha   90.00
_cell.angle_beta   90.00
_cell.angle_gamma   90.00
#
_symmetry.space_group_name_H-M   'P 1'
#
loop_
_entity.id
_entity.type
_entity.pdbx_description
1 polymer ?
#
loop_
_entity_poly.entity_id
_entity_poly.type
_entity_poly.pdbx_seq_one_letter_code
_entity_poly.pdbx_strand_id
1 'polypeptide(L)'
;MRNLTSMFLEPDELVTLTGRTQNRAQARALRMMGIEHRVRPNGTIVVLSEHVAVVLGAQTAIAARDASIEPDWRAMNAAKA
;
A
#
# COMPACT_ATOMS: atom_id res chain seq x y z
N MET A 1 -15.69 11.44 -14.56
CA MET A 1 -16.32 10.17 -14.10
C MET A 1 -15.31 9.44 -13.24
N ARG A 2 -15.69 8.98 -12.05
CA ARG A 2 -14.83 8.20 -11.14
C ARG A 2 -14.85 6.74 -11.58
N ASN A 3 -13.71 6.17 -11.96
CA ASN A 3 -13.58 4.72 -12.18
C ASN A 3 -13.03 4.07 -10.91
N LEU A 4 -13.91 3.47 -10.11
CA LEU A 4 -13.56 2.81 -8.84
C LEU A 4 -12.73 1.52 -9.01
N THR A 5 -12.34 1.19 -10.25
CA THR A 5 -11.68 -0.08 -10.63
C THR A 5 -10.38 0.12 -11.42
N SER A 6 -9.83 1.34 -11.45
CA SER A 6 -8.54 1.56 -12.12
C SER A 6 -7.39 1.04 -11.27
N MET A 7 -6.49 0.25 -11.89
CA MET A 7 -5.29 -0.29 -11.25
C MET A 7 -4.36 0.83 -10.73
N PHE A 8 -4.37 1.99 -11.39
CA PHE A 8 -3.56 3.15 -11.05
C PHE A 8 -4.44 4.37 -10.78
N LEU A 9 -3.93 5.29 -9.96
CA LEU A 9 -4.58 6.59 -9.76
C LEU A 9 -4.54 7.42 -11.04
N GLU A 10 -5.68 8.02 -11.37
CA GLU A 10 -5.80 8.99 -12.44
C GLU A 10 -5.17 10.34 -12.04
N PRO A 11 -4.82 11.22 -13.00
CA PRO A 11 -4.18 12.50 -12.71
C PRO A 11 -4.96 13.37 -11.71
N ASP A 12 -6.28 13.44 -11.83
CA ASP A 12 -7.14 14.22 -10.92
C ASP A 12 -7.16 13.63 -9.50
N GLU A 13 -7.02 12.31 -9.38
CA GLU A 13 -6.94 11.63 -8.09
C GLU A 13 -5.59 11.91 -7.41
N LEU A 14 -4.50 11.97 -8.17
CA LEU A 14 -3.19 12.41 -7.66
C LEU A 14 -3.23 13.86 -7.15
N VAL A 15 -3.93 14.75 -7.87
CA VAL A 15 -4.13 16.14 -7.40
C VAL A 15 -4.96 16.16 -6.13
N THR A 16 -6.05 15.39 -6.08
CA THR A 16 -6.92 15.30 -4.90
C THR A 16 -6.18 14.75 -3.68
N LEU A 17 -5.38 13.69 -3.86
CA LEU A 17 -4.63 13.04 -2.80
C LEU A 17 -3.50 13.92 -2.25
N THR A 18 -2.78 14.61 -3.13
CA THR A 18 -1.58 15.36 -2.74
C THR A 18 -1.83 16.85 -2.49
N GLY A 19 -2.95 17.40 -2.99
CA GLY A 19 -3.21 18.84 -3.05
C GLY A 19 -2.27 19.61 -3.98
N ARG A 20 -1.54 18.92 -4.86
CA ARG A 20 -0.50 19.51 -5.75
C ARG A 20 -0.78 19.18 -7.21
N THR A 21 -0.42 20.11 -8.10
CA THR A 21 -0.54 19.93 -9.56
C THR A 21 0.78 19.67 -10.26
N GLN A 22 1.90 20.15 -9.72
CA GLN A 22 3.22 19.90 -10.32
C GLN A 22 3.76 18.52 -9.94
N ASN A 23 4.18 17.71 -10.93
CA ASN A 23 4.67 16.34 -10.71
C ASN A 23 5.79 16.28 -9.66
N ARG A 24 6.77 17.19 -9.68
CA ARG A 24 7.83 17.21 -8.65
C ARG A 24 7.30 17.40 -7.23
N ALA A 25 6.27 18.25 -7.06
CA ALA A 25 5.64 18.49 -5.77
C ALA A 25 4.78 17.29 -5.34
N GLN A 26 4.05 16.67 -6.27
CA GLN A 26 3.30 15.44 -6.03
C GLN A 26 4.23 14.31 -5.57
N ALA A 27 5.35 14.06 -6.28
CA ALA A 27 6.34 13.05 -5.90
C ALA A 27 6.90 13.30 -4.49
N ARG A 28 7.16 14.55 -4.12
CA ARG A 28 7.62 14.89 -2.76
C ARG A 28 6.55 14.59 -1.71
N ALA A 29 5.29 14.95 -1.97
CA ALA A 29 4.17 14.66 -1.08
C ALA A 29 3.98 13.14 -0.89
N LEU A 30 3.99 12.37 -1.99
CA LEU A 30 3.87 10.91 -1.96
C LEU A 30 4.98 10.26 -1.13
N ARG A 31 6.24 10.72 -1.25
CA ARG A 31 7.32 10.24 -0.38
C ARG A 31 7.08 10.55 1.10
N MET A 32 6.62 11.76 1.42
CA MET A 32 6.30 12.15 2.80
C MET A 32 5.14 11.34 3.38
N MET A 33 4.21 10.90 2.54
CA MET A 33 3.10 10.03 2.91
C MET A 33 3.48 8.54 3.00
N GLY A 34 4.71 8.16 2.62
CA GLY A 34 5.11 6.75 2.56
C GLY A 34 4.45 5.96 1.42
N ILE A 35 3.94 6.65 0.38
CA ILE A 35 3.32 6.03 -0.78
C ILE A 35 4.36 5.82 -1.88
N GLU A 36 4.59 4.56 -2.24
CA GLU A 36 5.45 4.17 -3.36
C GLU A 36 4.86 4.66 -4.68
N HIS A 37 5.71 5.25 -5.52
CA HIS A 37 5.32 5.80 -6.81
C HIS A 37 6.46 5.65 -7.81
N ARG A 38 6.12 5.63 -9.09
CA ARG A 38 7.09 5.58 -10.19
C ARG A 38 6.87 6.74 -11.15
N VAL A 39 7.96 7.21 -11.76
CA VAL A 39 7.93 8.25 -12.78
C VAL A 39 8.06 7.57 -14.15
N ARG A 40 7.07 7.77 -15.01
CA ARG A 40 7.08 7.28 -16.40
C ARG A 40 8.11 8.08 -17.22
N PRO A 41 8.64 7.55 -18.34
CA PRO A 41 9.60 8.29 -19.17
C PRO A 41 9.14 9.68 -19.65
N ASN A 42 7.83 9.92 -19.76
CA ASN A 42 7.25 11.22 -20.09
C ASN A 42 7.17 12.21 -18.89
N GLY A 43 7.65 11.80 -17.70
CA GLY A 43 7.65 12.61 -16.49
C GLY A 43 6.36 12.58 -15.67
N THR A 44 5.31 11.85 -16.07
CA THR A 44 4.09 11.68 -15.28
C THR A 44 4.28 10.66 -14.16
N ILE A 45 3.54 10.81 -13.07
CA ILE A 45 3.60 9.90 -11.92
C ILE A 45 2.57 8.78 -12.08
N VAL A 46 2.97 7.57 -11.69
CA VAL A 46 2.11 6.40 -11.60
C VAL A 46 2.13 5.90 -10.16
N VAL A 47 0.95 5.68 -9.60
CA VAL A 47 0.72 5.15 -8.25
C VAL A 47 -0.31 4.04 -8.34
N LEU A 48 -0.04 2.91 -7.69
CA LEU A 48 -0.98 1.80 -7.60
C LEU A 48 -2.09 2.15 -6.61
N SER A 49 -3.35 2.06 -7.03
CA SER A 49 -4.51 2.41 -6.19
C SER A 49 -4.58 1.54 -4.94
N GLU A 50 -4.29 0.24 -5.08
CA GLU A 50 -4.27 -0.72 -3.96
C GLU A 50 -3.20 -0.40 -2.93
N HIS A 51 -2.00 0.02 -3.36
CA HIS A 51 -0.93 0.38 -2.43
C HIS A 51 -1.34 1.58 -1.55
N VAL A 52 -2.02 2.56 -2.14
CA VAL A 52 -2.56 3.72 -1.40
C VAL A 52 -3.59 3.25 -0.38
N ALA A 53 -4.51 2.36 -0.76
CA ALA A 53 -5.52 1.82 0.13
C ALA A 53 -4.91 1.08 1.33
N VAL A 54 -3.83 0.31 1.10
CA VAL A 54 -3.07 -0.37 2.17
C VAL A 54 -2.36 0.64 3.09
N VAL A 55 -1.62 1.60 2.52
CA VAL A 55 -0.88 2.61 3.31
C VAL A 55 -1.80 3.48 4.14
N LEU A 56 -2.99 3.81 3.62
CA LEU A 56 -4.00 4.61 4.32
C LEU A 56 -4.90 3.77 5.26
N GLY A 57 -4.70 2.45 5.32
CA GLY A 57 -5.42 1.56 6.24
C GLY A 57 -6.86 1.21 5.83
N ALA A 58 -7.26 1.48 4.59
CA ALA A 58 -8.57 1.08 4.05
C ALA A 58 -8.64 -0.43 3.78
N GLN A 59 -7.52 -1.03 3.39
CA GLN A 59 -7.31 -2.47 3.43
C GLN A 59 -6.33 -2.77 4.54
N THR A 60 -6.73 -3.60 5.51
CA THR A 60 -5.76 -4.31 6.32
C THR A 60 -4.90 -5.08 5.32
N ALA A 61 -3.60 -4.75 5.22
CA ALA A 61 -2.68 -5.67 4.58
C ALA A 61 -3.04 -7.03 5.15
N ILE A 62 -3.26 -8.02 4.29
CA ILE A 62 -3.26 -9.40 4.77
C ILE A 62 -1.81 -9.60 5.18
N ALA A 63 -1.45 -9.08 6.36
CA ALA A 63 -0.32 -9.54 7.11
C ALA A 63 -0.59 -11.03 7.10
N ALA A 64 0.26 -11.75 6.37
CA ALA A 64 0.45 -13.16 6.61
C ALA A 64 0.49 -13.21 8.13
N ARG A 65 -0.62 -13.68 8.73
CA ARG A 65 -0.74 -13.76 10.17
C ARG A 65 0.57 -14.38 10.57
N ASP A 66 1.32 -13.70 11.43
CA ASP A 66 2.45 -14.30 12.11
C ASP A 66 1.96 -15.68 12.51
N ALA A 67 2.34 -16.69 11.72
CA ALA A 67 2.19 -18.05 12.11
C ALA A 67 3.28 -18.11 13.15
N SER A 68 2.92 -17.70 14.37
CA SER A 68 3.84 -17.71 15.49
C SER A 68 4.45 -19.09 15.43
N ILE A 69 5.77 -19.13 15.19
CA ILE A 69 6.51 -20.38 15.14
C ILE A 69 6.58 -20.82 16.60
N GLU A 70 5.47 -21.37 17.06
CA GLU A 70 5.30 -21.89 18.39
C GLU A 70 5.53 -23.40 18.29
N PRO A 71 6.45 -23.94 19.11
CA PRO A 71 6.54 -25.38 19.28
C PRO A 71 5.17 -25.94 19.66
N ASP A 72 4.81 -27.10 19.10
CA ASP A 72 3.62 -27.82 19.53
C ASP A 72 3.80 -28.31 20.98
N TRP A 73 3.41 -27.46 21.93
CA TRP A 73 3.49 -27.73 23.36
C TRP A 73 2.63 -28.92 23.77
N ARG A 74 1.62 -29.32 22.97
CA ARG A 74 0.84 -30.53 23.21
C ARG A 74 1.68 -31.78 23.02
N ALA A 75 2.56 -31.79 22.04
CA ALA A 75 3.48 -32.91 21.79
C ALA A 75 4.45 -33.14 22.95
N MET A 76 4.83 -32.07 23.68
CA MET A 76 5.75 -32.18 24.84
C MET A 76 5.13 -32.87 26.06
N ASN A 77 3.80 -32.81 26.23
CA ASN A 77 3.11 -33.37 27.41
C ASN A 77 2.64 -34.82 27.22
N ALA A 78 2.62 -35.33 25.98
CA ALA A 78 2.16 -36.68 25.68
C ALA A 78 3.15 -37.79 26.09
N ALA A 79 4.43 -37.46 26.29
CA ALA A 79 5.48 -38.43 26.60
C ALA A 79 5.56 -38.85 28.09
N LYS A 80 4.53 -38.58 28.90
CA LYS A 80 4.57 -38.76 30.36
C LYS A 80 3.52 -39.69 30.95
N ALA A 81 2.97 -40.62 30.15
CA ALA A 81 2.00 -41.64 30.59
C ALA A 81 2.58 -43.05 30.46
#